data_AF-A0A7S4S5W9-F1
#
_entry.id   AF-A0A7S4S5W9-F1
#
_cell.length_a   1.000
_cell.length_b   1.000
_cell.length_c   1.000
_cell.angle_alpha   90.00
_cell.angle_beta   90.00
_cell.angle_gamma   90.00
#
_symmetry.space_group_name_H-M   'P 1'
#
loop_
_entity.id
_entity.type
_entity.pdbx_description
1 polymer ?
#
loop_
_entity_poly.entity_id
_entity_poly.type
_entity_poly.pdbx_seq_one_letter_code
_entity_poly.pdbx_strand_id
1 'polypeptide(L)'
;LDGLPQGCFNPALRGNASLAMVNAGSEGPRIEDPTSSGGAGAAEERLAQTSPQGSPSRRSGFPWVVADVRVLRLGAVVFVCSLAGTLLAVSIWALDPSACDLVQISSLRGGALQGERAAGGTGRAASTTTTTTTAVLLERCRSGKAPLAEVLELRSGEAPRLRYERCALVGSAPSLRGQGRGFEIDAHDTVIRVNRVPQQRFYVDYGQRTDVLFAGPGWKGHEVFTRKGVRVEAMGTMFGQAELCSFDGGPACRFATLVLTSLPDGYPLDRPGWRPNSTAFPLSVKGSVVNDVADAFAGFHTREPPNRWTAKLPWPTNGFYSLVTFAPVCTTLELFGFGGSGTADGHGIDGRLHNLSYDHYLMDRIVGGGLAPSDWSGSRLKKNREARGQWMEQYVAERGRRGCIARVGA
;
A
#
# COMPACT_ATOMS: atom_id res chain seq x y z
N LEU A 1 44.00 -5.78 -22.65
CA LEU A 1 43.22 -4.94 -21.71
C LEU A 1 43.60 -5.42 -20.32
N ASP A 2 44.77 -5.00 -19.88
CA ASP A 2 45.32 -5.31 -18.57
C ASP A 2 44.85 -4.27 -17.56
N GLY A 3 44.50 -4.73 -16.35
CA GLY A 3 44.40 -3.89 -15.16
C GLY A 3 43.01 -3.76 -14.55
N LEU A 4 42.55 -4.80 -13.84
CA LEU A 4 41.57 -4.64 -12.75
C LEU A 4 42.01 -5.45 -11.52
N PRO A 5 41.95 -4.88 -10.31
CA PRO A 5 42.42 -5.54 -9.10
C PRO A 5 41.39 -6.54 -8.57
N GLN A 6 41.90 -7.73 -8.20
CA GLN A 6 41.18 -8.77 -7.48
C GLN A 6 41.01 -8.39 -6.00
N GLY A 7 39.82 -8.60 -5.44
CA GLY A 7 39.61 -8.52 -4.00
C GLY A 7 38.20 -8.90 -3.56
N CYS A 8 38.12 -9.97 -2.78
CA CYS A 8 37.00 -10.44 -1.94
C CYS A 8 35.92 -11.32 -2.62
N PHE A 9 36.28 -12.60 -2.82
CA PHE A 9 35.34 -13.71 -2.96
C PHE A 9 35.16 -14.42 -1.60
N ASN A 10 33.91 -14.70 -1.21
CA ASN A 10 33.55 -15.50 -0.03
C ASN A 10 32.99 -16.86 -0.52
N PRO A 11 33.56 -18.02 -0.15
CA PRO A 11 33.14 -19.31 -0.71
C PRO A 11 32.14 -20.00 0.21
N ALA A 12 30.84 -19.87 -0.08
CA ALA A 12 29.84 -20.82 0.39
C ALA A 12 28.70 -20.90 -0.63
N LEU A 13 28.65 -22.03 -1.34
CA LEU A 13 27.53 -22.65 -2.07
C LEU A 13 28.09 -23.34 -3.34
N ARG A 14 28.57 -24.58 -3.16
CA ARG A 14 28.75 -25.52 -4.26
C ARG A 14 27.38 -26.12 -4.59
N GLY A 15 26.87 -25.83 -5.78
CA GLY A 15 25.77 -26.55 -6.41
C GLY A 15 26.14 -26.79 -7.87
N ASN A 16 26.16 -28.06 -8.27
CA ASN A 16 26.59 -28.54 -9.58
C ASN A 16 25.79 -27.91 -10.73
N ALA A 17 26.49 -27.29 -11.68
CA ALA A 17 25.93 -26.90 -12.98
C ALA A 17 26.52 -27.81 -14.07
N SER A 18 25.66 -28.62 -14.68
CA SER A 18 25.96 -29.34 -15.91
C SER A 18 25.83 -28.36 -17.08
N LEU A 19 26.91 -28.23 -17.85
CA LEU A 19 26.96 -27.52 -19.12
C LEU A 19 26.06 -28.24 -20.15
N ALA A 20 25.14 -27.50 -20.77
CA ALA A 20 24.59 -27.83 -22.08
C ALA A 20 24.81 -26.62 -23.00
N MET A 21 25.70 -26.81 -23.98
CA MET A 21 25.91 -25.87 -25.09
C MET A 21 24.69 -25.90 -26.01
N VAL A 22 24.16 -24.73 -26.38
CA VAL A 22 23.23 -24.59 -27.50
C VAL A 22 23.72 -23.48 -28.41
N ASN A 23 23.88 -23.86 -29.68
CA ASN A 23 24.33 -23.08 -30.81
C ASN A 23 23.44 -21.86 -31.10
N ALA A 24 24.09 -20.78 -31.51
CA ALA A 24 23.45 -19.64 -32.15
C ALA A 24 23.07 -20.00 -33.60
N GLY A 25 21.79 -19.83 -33.93
CA GLY A 25 21.27 -19.89 -35.29
C GLY A 25 20.38 -18.68 -35.53
N SER A 26 20.88 -17.78 -36.37
CA SER A 26 20.19 -16.63 -36.93
C SER A 26 19.08 -17.04 -37.88
N GLU A 27 17.91 -16.41 -37.80
CA GLU A 27 17.07 -16.01 -38.95
C GLU A 27 15.84 -15.25 -38.43
N GLY A 28 15.66 -14.01 -38.90
CA GLY A 28 14.49 -13.18 -38.59
C GLY A 28 13.40 -13.34 -39.67
N PRO A 29 12.11 -13.13 -39.35
CA PRO A 29 11.08 -13.06 -40.38
C PRO A 29 10.69 -11.62 -40.71
N ARG A 30 10.48 -11.43 -42.01
CA ARG A 30 9.90 -10.26 -42.69
C ARG A 30 8.49 -9.97 -42.17
N ILE A 31 8.20 -8.67 -42.10
CA ILE A 31 6.86 -8.11 -41.92
C ILE A 31 6.19 -8.09 -43.30
N GLU A 32 5.05 -8.77 -43.43
CA GLU A 32 4.10 -8.56 -44.52
C GLU A 32 2.81 -7.96 -43.94
N ASP A 33 2.40 -6.83 -44.51
CA ASP A 33 1.05 -6.26 -44.38
C ASP A 33 0.00 -7.19 -45.00
N PRO A 34 -1.25 -7.11 -44.55
CA PRO A 34 -2.33 -7.08 -45.55
C PRO A 34 -3.40 -6.03 -45.28
N THR A 35 -3.70 -5.31 -46.37
CA THR A 35 -4.86 -4.47 -46.61
C THR A 35 -6.16 -5.27 -46.78
N SER A 36 -7.23 -4.75 -46.16
CA SER A 36 -8.65 -4.68 -46.57
C SER A 36 -9.33 -5.81 -47.40
N SER A 37 -10.41 -6.35 -46.83
CA SER A 37 -11.76 -6.56 -47.41
C SER A 37 -12.57 -7.36 -46.37
N GLY A 38 -13.80 -7.00 -45.96
CA GLY A 38 -15.01 -6.90 -46.76
C GLY A 38 -15.79 -8.22 -46.63
N GLY A 39 -16.87 -8.28 -45.84
CA GLY A 39 -17.72 -9.47 -45.76
C GLY A 39 -18.71 -9.50 -44.61
N ALA A 40 -19.96 -9.11 -44.89
CA ALA A 40 -21.11 -9.29 -44.03
C ALA A 40 -21.50 -10.78 -43.92
N GLY A 41 -21.99 -11.19 -42.75
CA GLY A 41 -22.55 -12.53 -42.55
C GLY A 41 -23.22 -12.62 -41.18
N ALA A 42 -24.53 -12.35 -41.16
CA ALA A 42 -25.40 -12.64 -40.03
C ALA A 42 -25.56 -14.15 -39.89
N ALA A 43 -25.34 -14.68 -38.68
CA ALA A 43 -25.73 -16.04 -38.32
C ALA A 43 -26.43 -16.00 -36.95
N GLU A 44 -27.71 -16.29 -37.02
CA GLU A 44 -28.69 -16.44 -35.96
C GLU A 44 -28.48 -17.81 -35.30
N GLU A 45 -28.03 -17.84 -34.04
CA GLU A 45 -27.86 -19.08 -33.28
C GLU A 45 -28.98 -19.24 -32.25
N ARG A 46 -29.88 -20.19 -32.53
CA ARG A 46 -30.98 -20.62 -31.68
C ARG A 46 -30.46 -21.41 -30.49
N LEU A 47 -30.60 -20.87 -29.29
CA LEU A 47 -30.43 -21.59 -28.03
C LEU A 47 -31.68 -22.42 -27.72
N ALA A 48 -31.57 -23.73 -27.90
CA ALA A 48 -32.53 -24.71 -27.42
C ALA A 48 -32.43 -24.82 -25.88
N GLN A 49 -33.54 -24.53 -25.20
CA GLN A 49 -33.75 -24.76 -23.79
C GLN A 49 -34.05 -26.24 -23.55
N THR A 50 -33.29 -26.89 -22.68
CA THR A 50 -33.68 -28.17 -22.07
C THR A 50 -33.65 -28.02 -20.54
N SER A 51 -34.85 -28.07 -19.95
CA SER A 51 -35.04 -28.35 -18.52
C SER A 51 -34.88 -29.85 -18.26
N PRO A 52 -34.55 -30.25 -17.03
CA PRO A 52 -35.38 -31.26 -16.40
C PRO A 52 -35.82 -30.89 -14.98
N GLN A 53 -37.13 -31.08 -14.79
CA GLN A 53 -37.78 -31.23 -13.49
C GLN A 53 -37.24 -32.47 -12.75
N GLY A 54 -37.19 -32.41 -11.42
CA GLY A 54 -36.94 -33.58 -10.59
C GLY A 54 -36.64 -33.26 -9.13
N SER A 55 -37.69 -33.02 -8.34
CA SER A 55 -37.71 -33.24 -6.89
C SER A 55 -38.66 -34.43 -6.65
N PRO A 56 -38.46 -35.29 -5.61
CA PRO A 56 -38.80 -34.89 -4.25
C PRO A 56 -38.01 -35.52 -3.08
N SER A 57 -37.99 -34.76 -1.98
CA SER A 57 -38.10 -35.16 -0.57
C SER A 57 -37.21 -36.29 0.01
N ARG A 58 -36.47 -35.95 1.07
CA ARG A 58 -36.63 -36.60 2.40
C ARG A 58 -35.99 -35.75 3.50
N ARG A 59 -36.81 -35.46 4.52
CA ARG A 59 -36.44 -34.83 5.78
C ARG A 59 -35.87 -35.91 6.71
N SER A 60 -34.75 -35.63 7.36
CA SER A 60 -34.36 -36.22 8.64
C SER A 60 -33.75 -35.11 9.49
N GLY A 61 -34.50 -34.72 10.54
CA GLY A 61 -34.04 -33.78 11.54
C GLY A 61 -33.16 -34.49 12.56
N PHE A 62 -32.06 -33.84 12.94
CA PHE A 62 -31.35 -34.09 14.19
C PHE A 62 -31.30 -32.78 14.98
N PRO A 63 -31.51 -32.81 16.30
CA PRO A 63 -31.65 -31.61 17.12
C PRO A 63 -30.29 -31.02 17.45
N TRP A 64 -30.16 -29.70 17.27
CA TRP A 64 -29.08 -28.92 17.87
C TRP A 64 -29.46 -28.58 19.30
N VAL A 65 -28.65 -29.05 20.25
CA VAL A 65 -28.63 -28.57 21.63
C VAL A 65 -27.98 -27.19 21.62
N VAL A 66 -28.77 -26.16 21.91
CA VAL A 66 -28.26 -24.80 22.15
C VAL A 66 -27.83 -24.74 23.62
N ALA A 67 -26.52 -24.80 23.85
CA ALA A 67 -25.94 -24.48 25.16
C ALA A 67 -25.93 -22.96 25.33
N ASP A 68 -26.77 -22.48 26.25
CA ASP A 68 -26.89 -21.08 26.64
C ASP A 68 -25.71 -20.72 27.57
N VAL A 69 -24.63 -20.18 27.01
CA VAL A 69 -23.47 -19.71 27.80
C VAL A 69 -23.68 -18.24 28.16
N ARG A 70 -24.24 -18.00 29.35
CA ARG A 70 -24.27 -16.66 29.96
C ARG A 70 -22.90 -16.34 30.56
N VAL A 71 -22.14 -15.49 29.89
CA VAL A 71 -20.95 -14.85 30.47
C VAL A 71 -21.41 -13.66 31.31
N LEU A 72 -21.48 -13.86 32.62
CA LEU A 72 -21.59 -12.80 33.62
C LEU A 72 -20.27 -12.03 33.68
N ARG A 73 -20.24 -10.81 33.11
CA ARG A 73 -19.21 -9.81 33.42
C ARG A 73 -19.60 -9.10 34.72
N LEU A 74 -19.03 -9.52 35.84
CA LEU A 74 -18.95 -8.71 37.05
C LEU A 74 -17.63 -7.94 37.03
N GLY A 75 -17.72 -6.62 36.99
CA GLY A 75 -16.59 -5.70 36.99
C GLY A 75 -17.06 -4.28 37.25
N ALA A 76 -17.81 -4.08 38.33
CA ALA A 76 -18.07 -2.75 38.88
C ALA A 76 -16.87 -2.36 39.74
N VAL A 77 -16.09 -1.37 39.28
CA VAL A 77 -15.12 -0.68 40.14
C VAL A 77 -15.91 0.36 40.93
N VAL A 78 -16.11 0.07 42.21
CA VAL A 78 -16.65 1.01 43.20
C VAL A 78 -15.49 1.91 43.63
N PHE A 79 -15.59 3.21 43.34
CA PHE A 79 -14.78 4.22 44.00
C PHE A 79 -15.38 4.47 45.38
N VAL A 80 -14.72 3.98 46.44
CA VAL A 80 -14.99 4.42 47.81
C VAL A 80 -14.11 5.64 48.06
N CYS A 81 -14.73 6.83 48.11
CA CYS A 81 -14.11 8.00 48.71
C CYS A 81 -14.11 7.83 50.23
N SER A 82 -12.93 7.78 50.85
CA SER A 82 -12.79 7.98 52.29
C SER A 82 -12.18 9.35 52.54
N LEU A 83 -12.97 10.24 53.14
CA LEU A 83 -12.57 11.52 53.70
C LEU A 83 -11.95 11.27 55.09
N ALA A 84 -10.64 11.43 55.23
CA ALA A 84 -10.00 11.74 56.50
C ALA A 84 -8.66 12.43 56.23
N GLY A 85 -8.51 13.64 56.78
CA GLY A 85 -7.50 14.60 56.40
C GLY A 85 -6.08 14.26 56.85
N THR A 86 -5.13 14.74 56.06
CA THR A 86 -3.83 15.20 56.54
C THR A 86 -3.29 16.21 55.53
N LEU A 87 -2.98 17.41 56.02
CA LEU A 87 -2.42 18.52 55.26
C LEU A 87 -1.03 18.13 54.72
N LEU A 88 -0.91 18.02 53.40
CA LEU A 88 0.37 18.09 52.70
C LEU A 88 0.31 19.30 51.77
N ALA A 89 1.16 20.28 52.06
CA ALA A 89 1.35 21.46 51.24
C ALA A 89 1.86 21.03 49.86
N VAL A 90 1.09 21.30 48.81
CA VAL A 90 1.55 21.23 47.43
C VAL A 90 1.84 22.64 46.97
N SER A 91 3.14 22.98 46.90
CA SER A 91 3.60 24.20 46.28
C SER A 91 3.38 24.11 44.76
N ILE A 92 2.41 24.88 44.26
CA ILE A 92 2.23 25.07 42.82
C ILE A 92 3.19 26.17 42.38
N TRP A 93 4.24 25.81 41.65
CA TRP A 93 4.97 26.79 40.84
C TRP A 93 4.18 27.04 39.57
N ALA A 94 3.59 28.22 39.47
CA ALA A 94 3.11 28.75 38.20
C ALA A 94 4.34 29.09 37.35
N LEU A 95 4.52 28.40 36.23
CA LEU A 95 5.46 28.82 35.19
C LEU A 95 4.72 29.75 34.22
N ASP A 96 5.22 30.98 34.18
CA ASP A 96 4.87 32.10 33.32
C ASP A 96 5.05 31.74 31.82
N PRO A 97 4.03 31.91 30.96
CA PRO A 97 4.16 31.76 29.52
C PRO A 97 4.47 33.12 28.88
N SER A 98 5.65 33.68 29.14
CA SER A 98 6.12 34.87 28.42
C SER A 98 7.63 34.90 28.21
N ALA A 99 8.17 33.84 27.60
CA ALA A 99 9.49 33.90 26.96
C ALA A 99 9.60 32.83 25.87
N CYS A 100 9.30 33.20 24.62
CA CYS A 100 9.91 32.55 23.46
C CYS A 100 10.37 33.65 22.50
N ASP A 101 11.69 33.66 22.33
CA ASP A 101 12.46 34.58 21.52
C ASP A 101 11.95 34.64 20.08
N LEU A 102 11.81 35.88 19.60
CA LEU A 102 11.87 36.21 18.19
C LEU A 102 13.26 35.82 17.66
N VAL A 103 13.33 34.76 16.85
CA VAL A 103 14.43 34.62 15.90
C VAL A 103 14.19 35.61 14.77
N GLN A 104 14.84 36.77 14.86
CA GLN A 104 14.98 37.71 13.74
C GLN A 104 15.76 37.01 12.61
N ILE A 105 15.07 36.71 11.51
CA ILE A 105 15.72 36.43 10.23
C ILE A 105 16.09 37.79 9.64
N SER A 106 17.33 38.23 9.87
CA SER A 106 17.88 39.40 9.20
C SER A 106 18.11 39.08 7.72
N SER A 107 17.41 39.84 6.88
CA SER A 107 17.66 40.05 5.46
C SER A 107 19.11 40.47 5.22
N LEU A 108 19.89 39.65 4.50
CA LEU A 108 21.14 40.08 3.89
C LEU A 108 20.85 40.60 2.48
N ARG A 109 20.88 41.92 2.35
CA ARG A 109 20.98 42.64 1.08
C ARG A 109 22.31 42.30 0.40
N GLY A 110 22.22 42.05 -0.90
CA GLY A 110 23.38 41.87 -1.78
C GLY A 110 24.23 43.14 -1.86
N GLY A 111 25.51 42.97 -1.58
CA GLY A 111 26.58 43.87 -2.00
C GLY A 111 27.34 43.22 -3.14
N ALA A 112 27.36 43.88 -4.30
CA ALA A 112 28.18 43.51 -5.43
C ALA A 112 29.65 43.84 -5.13
N LEU A 113 30.55 42.85 -5.25
CA LEU A 113 31.96 43.09 -5.49
C LEU A 113 32.49 42.10 -6.52
N GLN A 114 33.18 42.67 -7.50
CA GLN A 114 33.87 42.02 -8.60
C GLN A 114 35.12 41.29 -8.11
N GLY A 115 35.42 40.18 -8.79
CA GLY A 115 36.78 39.78 -9.17
C GLY A 115 37.68 39.19 -8.10
N GLU A 116 37.95 37.90 -8.20
CA GLU A 116 39.31 37.39 -8.45
C GLU A 116 39.31 35.87 -8.68
N ARG A 117 40.12 35.44 -9.66
CA ARG A 117 40.43 34.05 -9.96
C ARG A 117 41.38 33.50 -8.90
N ALA A 118 41.07 32.35 -8.31
CA ALA A 118 42.08 31.45 -7.75
C ALA A 118 41.62 29.99 -7.81
N ALA A 119 42.50 29.15 -8.34
CA ALA A 119 42.35 27.72 -8.47
C ALA A 119 42.72 26.98 -7.17
N GLY A 120 42.16 25.78 -6.99
CA GLY A 120 42.73 24.72 -6.14
C GLY A 120 42.27 24.72 -4.68
N GLY A 121 41.38 23.79 -4.34
CA GLY A 121 40.99 23.57 -2.94
C GLY A 121 39.93 22.48 -2.78
N THR A 122 40.39 21.23 -2.72
CA THR A 122 39.62 20.05 -2.30
C THR A 122 39.14 20.20 -0.85
N GLY A 123 37.83 20.19 -0.61
CA GLY A 123 37.27 20.29 0.73
C GLY A 123 35.90 19.61 0.87
N ARG A 124 35.92 18.34 1.29
CA ARG A 124 34.74 17.57 1.75
C ARG A 124 34.12 18.27 2.96
N ALA A 125 33.00 18.97 2.78
CA ALA A 125 32.21 19.54 3.89
C ALA A 125 30.68 19.37 3.70
N ALA A 126 30.23 18.40 2.91
CA ALA A 126 28.81 18.27 2.54
C ALA A 126 28.03 17.15 3.27
N SER A 127 28.60 16.45 4.24
CA SER A 127 27.97 15.22 4.78
C SER A 127 27.26 15.36 6.13
N THR A 128 27.41 16.47 6.87
CA THR A 128 26.92 16.55 8.26
C THR A 128 25.48 17.07 8.38
N THR A 129 25.01 17.87 7.42
CA THR A 129 23.69 18.54 7.51
C THR A 129 22.51 17.59 7.25
N THR A 130 22.70 16.57 6.41
CA THR A 130 21.62 15.64 6.01
C THR A 130 21.21 14.73 7.16
N THR A 131 22.16 14.23 7.95
CA THR A 131 21.90 13.28 9.04
C THR A 131 21.06 13.90 10.17
N THR A 132 21.33 15.16 10.52
CA THR A 132 20.59 15.87 11.56
C THR A 132 19.13 16.06 11.17
N THR A 133 18.85 16.33 9.89
CA THR A 133 17.48 16.57 9.42
C THR A 133 16.62 15.31 9.48
N THR A 134 17.15 14.16 9.06
CA THR A 134 16.42 12.88 9.10
C THR A 134 16.13 12.44 10.53
N ALA A 135 17.08 12.59 11.46
CA ALA A 135 16.89 12.21 12.86
C ALA A 135 15.79 13.06 13.54
N VAL A 136 15.79 14.38 13.30
CA VAL A 136 14.76 15.29 13.81
C VAL A 136 13.38 14.94 13.25
N LEU A 137 13.29 14.62 11.95
CA LEU A 137 12.03 14.19 11.34
C LEU A 137 11.51 12.89 11.95
N LEU A 138 12.37 11.89 12.12
CA LEU A 138 11.99 10.62 12.72
C LEU A 138 11.48 10.81 14.15
N GLU A 139 12.17 11.60 14.97
CA GLU A 139 11.74 11.86 16.35
C GLU A 139 10.36 12.52 16.38
N ARG A 140 10.15 13.58 15.57
CA ARG A 140 8.86 14.26 15.45
C ARG A 140 7.72 13.31 15.06
N CYS A 141 8.01 12.33 14.22
CA CYS A 141 7.01 11.43 13.63
C CYS A 141 6.84 10.08 14.34
N ARG A 142 7.59 9.83 15.42
CA ARG A 142 7.46 8.61 16.26
C ARG A 142 6.12 8.54 16.99
N SER A 143 5.56 9.68 17.38
CA SER A 143 4.25 9.74 18.03
C SER A 143 3.09 9.63 17.03
N GLY A 144 1.88 9.34 17.51
CA GLY A 144 0.67 9.32 16.69
C GLY A 144 0.63 8.18 15.67
N LYS A 145 1.19 7.02 16.03
CA LYS A 145 1.11 5.79 15.23
C LYS A 145 -0.06 4.94 15.71
N ALA A 146 -0.77 4.31 14.78
CA ALA A 146 -1.78 3.32 15.12
C ALA A 146 -1.12 1.96 15.43
N PRO A 147 -1.69 1.14 16.34
CA PRO A 147 -1.34 -0.26 16.48
C PRO A 147 -1.48 -1.00 15.14
N LEU A 148 -0.50 -1.84 14.80
CA LEU A 148 -0.53 -2.62 13.54
C LEU A 148 -1.79 -3.49 13.43
N ALA A 149 -2.23 -4.08 14.54
CA ALA A 149 -3.43 -4.92 14.61
C ALA A 149 -4.74 -4.17 14.35
N GLU A 150 -4.73 -2.83 14.42
CA GLU A 150 -5.89 -2.00 14.11
C GLU A 150 -6.06 -1.82 12.60
N VAL A 151 -4.94 -1.67 11.87
CA VAL A 151 -4.93 -1.46 10.41
C VAL A 151 -4.74 -2.75 9.61
N LEU A 152 -4.25 -3.82 10.22
CA LEU A 152 -4.04 -5.13 9.58
C LEU A 152 -4.59 -6.25 10.46
N GLU A 153 -5.30 -7.17 9.82
CA GLU A 153 -5.78 -8.40 10.43
C GLU A 153 -4.95 -9.58 9.90
N LEU A 154 -4.11 -10.15 10.77
CA LEU A 154 -3.32 -11.34 10.46
C LEU A 154 -4.27 -12.53 10.23
N ARG A 155 -4.11 -13.23 9.11
CA ARG A 155 -4.91 -14.40 8.73
C ARG A 155 -4.15 -15.70 8.83
N SER A 156 -2.87 -15.68 8.49
CA SER A 156 -2.02 -16.87 8.51
C SER A 156 -0.54 -16.48 8.60
N GLY A 157 0.28 -17.42 9.06
CA GLY A 157 1.70 -17.22 9.31
C GLY A 157 1.99 -16.50 10.64
N GLU A 158 3.27 -16.28 10.91
CA GLU A 158 3.71 -15.44 12.04
C GLU A 158 3.45 -13.96 11.74
N ALA A 159 3.32 -13.15 12.79
CA ALA A 159 3.26 -11.70 12.61
C ALA A 159 4.54 -11.20 11.90
N PRO A 160 4.42 -10.29 10.93
CA PRO A 160 5.57 -9.82 10.17
C PRO A 160 6.57 -9.09 11.07
N ARG A 161 7.84 -9.51 11.04
CA ARG A 161 8.95 -8.86 11.77
C ARG A 161 9.52 -7.66 11.00
N LEU A 162 8.64 -6.78 10.53
CA LEU A 162 8.99 -5.61 9.73
C LEU A 162 9.24 -4.37 10.60
N ARG A 163 10.18 -3.53 10.17
CA ARG A 163 10.49 -2.25 10.82
C ARG A 163 9.81 -1.11 10.07
N TYR A 164 8.76 -0.56 10.65
CA TYR A 164 8.02 0.57 10.09
C TYR A 164 8.59 1.92 10.59
N GLU A 165 9.91 2.09 10.50
CA GLU A 165 10.58 3.36 10.77
C GLU A 165 10.54 4.24 9.52
N ARG A 166 11.32 3.90 8.49
CA ARG A 166 11.25 4.53 7.17
C ARG A 166 10.59 3.61 6.17
N CYS A 167 9.44 4.02 5.65
CA CYS A 167 8.70 3.26 4.66
C CYS A 167 8.72 3.93 3.29
N ALA A 168 9.01 3.16 2.24
CA ALA A 168 8.71 3.53 0.87
C ALA A 168 7.40 2.85 0.46
N LEU A 169 6.40 3.64 0.08
CA LEU A 169 5.21 3.16 -0.60
C LEU A 169 5.34 3.42 -2.09
N VAL A 170 5.33 2.35 -2.89
CA VAL A 170 5.69 2.39 -4.30
C VAL A 170 4.51 1.95 -5.16
N GLY A 171 3.96 2.92 -5.88
CA GLY A 171 3.00 2.71 -6.97
C GLY A 171 3.71 2.45 -8.29
N SER A 172 2.93 2.01 -9.28
CA SER A 172 3.46 1.63 -10.60
C SER A 172 3.37 2.76 -11.63
N ALA A 173 3.18 4.01 -11.22
CA ALA A 173 2.83 5.07 -12.16
C ALA A 173 4.03 5.61 -12.98
N PRO A 174 3.82 6.07 -14.23
CA PRO A 174 4.88 6.52 -15.13
C PRO A 174 5.74 7.67 -14.60
N SER A 175 5.27 8.44 -13.62
CA SER A 175 6.03 9.57 -13.06
C SER A 175 7.39 9.18 -12.47
N LEU A 176 7.56 7.90 -12.11
CA LEU A 176 8.83 7.37 -11.59
C LEU A 176 9.80 6.92 -12.69
N ARG A 177 9.35 6.78 -13.95
CA ARG A 177 10.20 6.35 -15.07
C ARG A 177 11.30 7.38 -15.36
N GLY A 178 12.54 6.91 -15.52
CA GLY A 178 13.72 7.72 -15.79
C GLY A 178 14.23 8.53 -14.61
N GLN A 179 13.67 8.35 -13.41
CA GLN A 179 14.05 9.09 -12.21
C GLN A 179 15.25 8.47 -11.48
N GLY A 180 15.62 7.22 -11.77
CA GLY A 180 16.78 6.57 -11.17
C GLY A 180 16.69 6.37 -9.65
N ARG A 181 15.47 6.32 -9.09
CA ARG A 181 15.22 6.29 -7.64
C ARG A 181 15.23 4.90 -7.01
N GLY A 182 15.53 3.86 -7.77
CA GLY A 182 15.45 2.49 -7.27
C GLY A 182 16.34 2.23 -6.04
N PHE A 183 17.55 2.82 -6.02
CA PHE A 183 18.44 2.73 -4.88
C PHE A 183 17.89 3.44 -3.62
N GLU A 184 17.27 4.61 -3.81
CA GLU A 184 16.65 5.38 -2.72
C GLU A 184 15.46 4.62 -2.11
N ILE A 185 14.62 4.02 -2.96
CA ILE A 185 13.50 3.18 -2.55
C ILE A 185 14.00 2.00 -1.72
N ASP A 186 14.98 1.25 -2.23
CA ASP A 186 15.52 0.06 -1.54
C ASP A 186 16.29 0.40 -0.25
N ALA A 187 16.69 1.67 -0.06
CA ALA A 187 17.36 2.13 1.16
C ALA A 187 16.43 2.40 2.36
N HIS A 188 15.12 2.20 2.21
CA HIS A 188 14.15 2.30 3.31
C HIS A 188 14.26 1.11 4.27
N ASP A 189 13.57 1.15 5.42
CA ASP A 189 13.49 -0.01 6.32
C ASP A 189 12.44 -1.02 5.83
N THR A 190 11.37 -0.53 5.20
CA THR A 190 10.29 -1.34 4.60
C THR A 190 9.88 -0.75 3.25
N VAL A 191 9.81 -1.59 2.21
CA VAL A 191 9.31 -1.25 0.86
C VAL A 191 7.97 -1.95 0.65
N ILE A 192 6.93 -1.15 0.52
CA ILE A 192 5.55 -1.58 0.27
C ILE A 192 5.24 -1.34 -1.20
N ARG A 193 4.85 -2.38 -1.93
CA ARG A 193 4.45 -2.28 -3.34
C ARG A 193 2.98 -2.53 -3.52
N VAL A 194 2.38 -1.81 -4.46
CA VAL A 194 0.96 -1.92 -4.76
C VAL A 194 0.76 -2.74 -6.04
N ASN A 195 0.02 -3.84 -5.93
CA ASN A 195 -0.38 -4.78 -6.98
C ASN A 195 0.73 -5.55 -7.70
N ARG A 196 1.82 -4.90 -8.13
CA ARG A 196 2.86 -5.51 -8.97
C ARG A 196 4.25 -5.35 -8.39
N VAL A 197 5.06 -6.38 -8.57
CA VAL A 197 6.50 -6.35 -8.25
C VAL A 197 7.31 -5.95 -9.50
N PRO A 198 8.42 -5.20 -9.36
CA PRO A 198 9.20 -4.79 -10.52
C PRO A 198 9.91 -5.98 -11.16
N GLN A 199 10.25 -5.81 -12.44
CA GLN A 199 11.20 -6.66 -13.15
C GLN A 199 12.53 -5.92 -13.31
N GLN A 200 13.59 -6.65 -13.68
CA GLN A 200 14.94 -6.11 -13.82
C GLN A 200 15.02 -4.81 -14.63
N ARG A 201 14.27 -4.71 -15.74
CA ARG A 201 14.23 -3.48 -16.57
C ARG A 201 13.62 -2.25 -15.89
N PHE A 202 12.97 -2.42 -14.74
CA PHE A 202 12.38 -1.35 -13.93
C PHE A 202 13.19 -1.06 -12.66
N TYR A 203 14.19 -1.87 -12.30
CA TYR A 203 14.88 -1.74 -11.00
C TYR A 203 15.58 -0.39 -10.82
N VAL A 204 16.08 0.21 -11.89
CA VAL A 204 16.73 1.54 -11.85
C VAL A 204 15.79 2.60 -11.29
N ASP A 205 14.50 2.55 -11.63
CA ASP A 205 13.52 3.54 -11.25
C ASP A 205 12.68 3.12 -10.03
N TYR A 206 12.33 1.83 -9.94
CA TYR A 206 11.35 1.30 -8.99
C TYR A 206 11.99 0.52 -7.83
N GLY A 207 13.29 0.26 -7.86
CA GLY A 207 13.98 -0.62 -6.91
C GLY A 207 13.71 -2.09 -7.19
N GLN A 208 14.37 -2.98 -6.46
CA GLN A 208 14.20 -4.43 -6.58
C GLN A 208 13.60 -5.08 -5.33
N ARG A 209 13.64 -4.42 -4.17
CA ARG A 209 13.15 -5.00 -2.90
C ARG A 209 11.63 -4.90 -2.80
N THR A 210 11.00 -5.90 -2.21
CA THR A 210 9.59 -5.87 -1.82
C THR A 210 9.46 -6.53 -0.47
N ASP A 211 9.15 -5.77 0.57
CA ASP A 211 8.93 -6.32 1.91
C ASP A 211 7.45 -6.63 2.08
N VAL A 212 6.57 -5.73 1.62
CA VAL A 212 5.13 -5.91 1.62
C VAL A 212 4.59 -5.83 0.20
N LEU A 213 3.86 -6.85 -0.23
CA LEU A 213 3.00 -6.76 -1.42
C LEU A 213 1.57 -6.47 -0.96
N PHE A 214 1.06 -5.29 -1.31
CA PHE A 214 -0.32 -4.87 -1.05
C PHE A 214 -1.15 -5.04 -2.32
N ALA A 215 -2.04 -6.04 -2.35
CA ALA A 215 -2.75 -6.44 -3.56
C ALA A 215 -4.25 -6.67 -3.33
N GLY A 216 -5.03 -6.61 -4.41
CA GLY A 216 -6.42 -7.07 -4.38
C GLY A 216 -6.52 -8.59 -4.52
N PRO A 217 -7.66 -9.21 -4.15
CA PRO A 217 -7.88 -10.64 -4.37
C PRO A 217 -8.09 -11.00 -5.86
N GLY A 218 -8.18 -9.99 -6.75
CA GLY A 218 -8.44 -10.14 -8.18
C GLY A 218 -9.90 -9.85 -8.53
N TRP A 219 -10.32 -10.16 -9.76
CA TRP A 219 -11.71 -10.07 -10.23
C TRP A 219 -12.08 -11.30 -11.06
N LYS A 220 -13.36 -11.41 -11.45
CA LYS A 220 -13.82 -12.53 -12.29
C LYS A 220 -13.03 -12.57 -13.60
N GLY A 221 -12.34 -13.68 -13.86
CA GLY A 221 -11.46 -13.86 -15.01
C GLY A 221 -10.00 -13.46 -14.77
N HIS A 222 -9.69 -12.88 -13.61
CA HIS A 222 -8.32 -12.55 -13.20
C HIS A 222 -8.17 -12.69 -11.67
N GLU A 223 -8.26 -13.93 -11.19
CA GLU A 223 -8.12 -14.25 -9.77
C GLU A 223 -6.66 -14.17 -9.34
N VAL A 224 -6.36 -13.23 -8.44
CA VAL A 224 -5.02 -13.08 -7.85
C VAL A 224 -4.88 -14.01 -6.66
N PHE A 225 -5.90 -14.09 -5.81
CA PHE A 225 -5.93 -15.00 -4.66
C PHE A 225 -6.68 -16.30 -5.01
N THR A 226 -6.00 -17.43 -4.95
CA THR A 226 -6.55 -18.76 -5.29
C THR A 226 -6.32 -19.75 -4.17
N ARG A 227 -6.94 -20.95 -4.25
CA ARG A 227 -6.66 -22.03 -3.30
C ARG A 227 -5.22 -22.55 -3.31
N LYS A 228 -4.48 -22.34 -4.41
CA LYS A 228 -3.11 -22.83 -4.57
C LYS A 228 -2.05 -21.82 -4.13
N GLY A 229 -2.44 -20.56 -3.88
CA GLY A 229 -1.52 -19.48 -3.63
C GLY A 229 -1.97 -18.18 -4.27
N VAL A 230 -1.03 -17.25 -4.43
CA VAL A 230 -1.27 -15.91 -4.93
C VAL A 230 -0.54 -15.72 -6.25
N ARG A 231 -1.24 -15.21 -7.26
CA ARG A 231 -0.65 -14.85 -8.55
C ARG A 231 0.04 -13.50 -8.42
N VAL A 232 1.36 -13.51 -8.45
CA VAL A 232 2.19 -12.31 -8.36
C VAL A 232 2.35 -11.72 -9.74
N GLU A 233 1.76 -10.55 -9.95
CA GLU A 233 1.94 -9.78 -11.16
C GLU A 233 3.30 -9.06 -11.15
N ALA A 234 4.01 -9.14 -12.26
CA ALA A 234 5.25 -8.40 -12.44
C ALA A 234 5.01 -7.18 -13.34
N MET A 235 5.72 -6.08 -13.09
CA MET A 235 5.67 -4.94 -14.00
C MET A 235 6.15 -5.35 -15.38
N GLY A 236 5.36 -5.03 -16.40
CA GLY A 236 5.74 -5.31 -17.79
C GLY A 236 5.35 -6.67 -18.35
N THR A 237 4.67 -7.50 -17.56
CA THR A 237 4.05 -8.74 -18.04
C THR A 237 2.60 -8.50 -18.39
N MET A 238 2.07 -9.16 -19.42
CA MET A 238 0.64 -9.08 -19.76
C MET A 238 -0.22 -9.79 -18.70
N PHE A 239 -1.50 -9.41 -18.61
CA PHE A 239 -2.49 -10.17 -17.82
C PHE A 239 -2.44 -11.66 -18.20
N GLY A 240 -2.35 -12.54 -17.20
CA GLY A 240 -2.21 -14.00 -17.39
C GLY A 240 -0.78 -14.54 -17.33
N GLN A 241 0.24 -13.68 -17.36
CA GLN A 241 1.64 -14.07 -17.11
C GLN A 241 2.05 -13.99 -15.63
N ALA A 242 1.07 -13.77 -14.74
CA ALA A 242 1.32 -13.73 -13.31
C ALA A 242 1.78 -15.11 -12.81
N GLU A 243 2.88 -15.11 -12.06
CA GLU A 243 3.49 -16.31 -11.52
C GLU A 243 2.78 -16.74 -10.23
N LEU A 244 2.58 -18.04 -10.03
CA LEU A 244 1.95 -18.55 -8.82
C LEU A 244 2.99 -18.62 -7.68
N CYS A 245 2.85 -17.76 -6.68
CA CYS A 245 3.48 -17.92 -5.37
C CYS A 245 2.62 -18.86 -4.52
N SER A 246 3.09 -20.11 -4.30
CA SER A 246 2.37 -21.07 -3.46
C SER A 246 2.31 -20.59 -2.01
N PHE A 247 1.30 -21.00 -1.26
CA PHE A 247 1.25 -20.75 0.19
C PHE A 247 2.40 -21.41 0.94
N ASP A 248 3.02 -22.46 0.38
CA ASP A 248 4.23 -23.09 0.91
C ASP A 248 5.52 -22.36 0.50
N GLY A 249 5.41 -21.22 -0.20
CA GLY A 249 6.54 -20.44 -0.71
C GLY A 249 6.89 -20.76 -2.16
N GLY A 250 8.08 -20.34 -2.58
CA GLY A 250 8.61 -20.58 -3.93
C GLY A 250 9.24 -19.35 -4.57
N PRO A 251 9.91 -19.52 -5.73
CA PRO A 251 10.67 -18.44 -6.37
C PRO A 251 9.80 -17.26 -6.85
N ALA A 252 8.52 -17.50 -7.11
CA ALA A 252 7.55 -16.46 -7.47
C ALA A 252 7.18 -15.55 -6.29
N CYS A 253 7.43 -15.98 -5.03
CA CYS A 253 7.13 -15.22 -3.82
C CYS A 253 8.19 -14.12 -3.58
N ARG A 254 8.26 -13.15 -4.48
CA ARG A 254 9.23 -12.04 -4.45
C ARG A 254 8.82 -10.93 -3.47
N PHE A 255 8.28 -11.31 -2.31
CA PHE A 255 7.88 -10.42 -1.22
C PHE A 255 8.02 -11.14 0.13
N ALA A 256 8.19 -10.38 1.22
CA ALA A 256 8.26 -10.98 2.57
C ALA A 256 6.88 -11.16 3.23
N THR A 257 5.92 -10.28 2.95
CA THR A 257 4.56 -10.30 3.51
C THR A 257 3.52 -9.96 2.45
N LEU A 258 2.37 -10.64 2.48
CA LEU A 258 1.22 -10.32 1.63
C LEU A 258 0.13 -9.64 2.45
N VAL A 259 -0.33 -8.49 1.97
CA VAL A 259 -1.49 -7.79 2.51
C VAL A 259 -2.56 -7.67 1.43
N LEU A 260 -3.73 -8.23 1.70
CA LEU A 260 -4.87 -8.15 0.78
C LEU A 260 -5.79 -6.98 1.14
N THR A 261 -6.31 -6.28 0.11
CA THR A 261 -7.28 -5.21 0.35
C THR A 261 -8.61 -5.70 0.90
N SER A 262 -8.95 -6.94 0.61
CA SER A 262 -10.04 -7.67 1.23
C SER A 262 -9.84 -9.15 0.95
N LEU A 263 -10.37 -9.98 1.84
CA LEU A 263 -10.80 -11.34 1.51
C LEU A 263 -12.32 -11.31 1.59
N PRO A 264 -13.02 -10.89 0.54
CA PRO A 264 -14.46 -10.98 0.53
C PRO A 264 -14.83 -12.45 0.78
N ASP A 265 -15.96 -12.69 1.44
CA ASP A 265 -16.47 -14.05 1.61
C ASP A 265 -16.64 -14.76 0.26
N GLY A 266 -16.66 -14.02 -0.86
CA GLY A 266 -16.68 -14.55 -2.23
C GLY A 266 -15.35 -15.10 -2.76
N TYR A 267 -14.21 -14.98 -2.06
CA TYR A 267 -12.91 -15.44 -2.55
C TYR A 267 -12.35 -16.63 -1.75
N PRO A 268 -11.51 -17.48 -2.38
CA PRO A 268 -11.29 -17.57 -3.83
C PRO A 268 -12.59 -17.92 -4.57
N LEU A 269 -12.74 -17.53 -5.85
CA LEU A 269 -14.06 -17.60 -6.53
C LEU A 269 -14.57 -19.03 -6.66
N ASP A 270 -13.66 -20.00 -6.73
CA ASP A 270 -13.96 -21.42 -6.79
C ASP A 270 -14.33 -22.04 -5.43
N ARG A 271 -14.04 -21.34 -4.32
CA ARG A 271 -14.40 -21.75 -2.96
C ARG A 271 -14.54 -20.55 -2.02
N PRO A 272 -15.64 -19.77 -2.14
CA PRO A 272 -15.92 -18.62 -1.29
C PRO A 272 -15.70 -18.90 0.21
N GLY A 273 -14.93 -18.04 0.87
CA GLY A 273 -14.68 -18.08 2.31
C GLY A 273 -13.55 -19.02 2.73
N TRP A 274 -12.98 -19.79 1.78
CA TRP A 274 -11.82 -20.62 2.03
C TRP A 274 -10.57 -19.77 2.32
N ARG A 275 -9.74 -20.26 3.25
CA ARG A 275 -8.48 -19.63 3.65
C ARG A 275 -7.41 -20.70 3.88
N PRO A 276 -6.12 -20.40 3.61
CA PRO A 276 -5.05 -21.31 3.97
C PRO A 276 -4.91 -21.38 5.50
N ASN A 277 -4.69 -22.58 6.04
CA ASN A 277 -4.45 -22.76 7.47
C ASN A 277 -3.09 -22.17 7.89
N SER A 278 -2.07 -22.37 7.05
CA SER A 278 -0.71 -21.88 7.24
C SER A 278 -0.14 -21.36 5.92
N THR A 279 0.78 -20.41 6.00
CA THR A 279 1.51 -19.85 4.86
C THR A 279 2.98 -19.66 5.24
N ALA A 280 3.88 -19.82 4.28
CA ALA A 280 5.33 -19.61 4.43
C ALA A 280 5.71 -18.13 4.60
N PHE A 281 4.78 -17.23 4.32
CA PHE A 281 4.89 -15.79 4.52
C PHE A 281 3.68 -15.29 5.32
N PRO A 282 3.80 -14.21 6.10
CA PRO A 282 2.65 -13.60 6.76
C PRO A 282 1.59 -13.17 5.74
N LEU A 283 0.36 -13.64 5.95
CA LEU A 283 -0.81 -13.27 5.16
C LEU A 283 -1.73 -12.42 6.04
N SER A 284 -1.91 -11.16 5.66
CA SER A 284 -2.82 -10.23 6.34
C SER A 284 -3.87 -9.68 5.39
N VAL A 285 -4.95 -9.14 5.95
CA VAL A 285 -5.95 -8.35 5.25
C VAL A 285 -5.98 -6.98 5.87
N LYS A 286 -6.25 -5.91 5.10
CA LYS A 286 -6.45 -4.60 5.69
C LYS A 286 -7.63 -4.62 6.69
N GLY A 287 -7.49 -3.90 7.79
CA GLY A 287 -8.50 -3.80 8.84
C GLY A 287 -9.77 -3.08 8.35
N SER A 288 -10.90 -3.36 9.01
CA SER A 288 -12.18 -2.74 8.68
C SER A 288 -12.17 -1.22 8.84
N VAL A 289 -11.40 -0.69 9.80
CA VAL A 289 -11.23 0.76 10.00
C VAL A 289 -10.74 1.47 8.74
N VAL A 290 -9.89 0.81 7.94
CA VAL A 290 -9.36 1.36 6.69
C VAL A 290 -10.47 1.50 5.64
N ASN A 291 -11.38 0.51 5.53
CA ASN A 291 -12.57 0.64 4.67
C ASN A 291 -13.47 1.76 5.16
N ASP A 292 -13.79 1.74 6.46
CA ASP A 292 -14.68 2.70 7.09
C ASP A 292 -14.26 4.16 6.88
N VAL A 293 -12.94 4.40 6.90
CA VAL A 293 -12.35 5.73 6.70
C VAL A 293 -12.22 6.08 5.22
N ALA A 294 -11.83 5.14 4.35
CA ALA A 294 -11.80 5.40 2.91
C ALA A 294 -13.21 5.67 2.36
N ASP A 295 -14.22 4.97 2.85
CA ASP A 295 -15.62 5.20 2.54
C ASP A 295 -16.17 6.49 3.15
N ALA A 296 -15.40 7.20 3.99
CA ALA A 296 -15.84 8.47 4.56
C ALA A 296 -15.76 9.63 3.54
N PHE A 297 -14.93 9.52 2.50
CA PHE A 297 -14.70 10.57 1.53
C PHE A 297 -15.84 10.68 0.51
N ALA A 298 -16.44 11.87 0.45
CA ALA A 298 -17.63 12.11 -0.36
C ALA A 298 -17.39 11.85 -1.86
N GLY A 299 -16.21 12.14 -2.40
CA GLY A 299 -15.93 12.00 -3.83
C GLY A 299 -15.83 10.56 -4.34
N PHE A 300 -15.88 9.56 -3.44
CA PHE A 300 -16.14 8.16 -3.83
C PHE A 300 -17.64 7.85 -3.98
N HIS A 301 -18.52 8.71 -3.46
CA HIS A 301 -19.97 8.50 -3.40
C HIS A 301 -20.79 9.43 -4.29
N THR A 302 -20.18 10.40 -4.98
CA THR A 302 -20.88 11.53 -5.63
C THR A 302 -21.45 11.26 -7.02
N ARG A 303 -21.67 10.02 -7.44
CA ARG A 303 -22.51 9.76 -8.64
C ARG A 303 -23.95 9.45 -8.23
N GLU A 304 -24.82 10.46 -8.33
CA GLU A 304 -26.28 10.30 -8.43
C GLU A 304 -26.71 10.14 -9.90
N PRO A 305 -27.80 9.41 -10.23
CA PRO A 305 -28.29 8.18 -9.63
C PRO A 305 -27.81 6.94 -10.40
N PRO A 306 -27.98 5.74 -9.81
CA PRO A 306 -27.72 4.49 -10.49
C PRO A 306 -28.70 4.34 -11.64
N ASN A 307 -28.22 4.29 -12.89
CA ASN A 307 -28.86 3.37 -13.80
C ASN A 307 -28.79 1.99 -13.12
N ARG A 308 -29.96 1.40 -12.85
CA ARG A 308 -30.20 0.26 -11.94
C ARG A 308 -29.35 -0.99 -12.22
N TRP A 309 -28.53 -0.97 -13.27
CA TRP A 309 -27.79 -2.10 -13.83
C TRP A 309 -26.27 -1.90 -13.97
N THR A 310 -25.70 -0.69 -13.82
CA THR A 310 -24.22 -0.47 -13.95
C THR A 310 -23.58 0.40 -12.85
N ALA A 311 -24.33 0.74 -11.81
CA ALA A 311 -23.96 1.73 -10.82
C ALA A 311 -23.10 1.24 -9.64
N LYS A 312 -21.91 0.73 -9.92
CA LYS A 312 -20.88 0.69 -8.88
C LYS A 312 -20.27 2.09 -8.78
N LEU A 313 -20.53 2.77 -7.67
CA LEU A 313 -19.79 3.98 -7.28
C LEU A 313 -18.29 3.69 -7.42
N PRO A 314 -17.46 4.65 -7.89
CA PRO A 314 -16.03 4.41 -8.02
C PRO A 314 -15.40 4.19 -6.63
N TRP A 315 -14.68 3.09 -6.47
CA TRP A 315 -14.03 2.70 -5.21
C TRP A 315 -12.62 3.31 -5.18
N PRO A 316 -12.07 3.61 -4.00
CA PRO A 316 -10.65 3.98 -3.90
C PRO A 316 -9.76 2.91 -4.54
N THR A 317 -8.66 3.30 -5.18
CA THR A 317 -7.70 2.33 -5.71
C THR A 317 -6.97 1.61 -4.57
N ASN A 318 -6.33 0.49 -4.89
CA ASN A 318 -5.41 -0.16 -3.96
C ASN A 318 -4.27 0.78 -3.54
N GLY A 319 -3.90 1.77 -4.37
CA GLY A 319 -2.95 2.81 -4.04
C GLY A 319 -3.42 3.66 -2.86
N PHE A 320 -4.64 4.17 -2.93
CA PHE A 320 -5.21 4.94 -1.82
C PHE A 320 -5.40 4.11 -0.56
N TYR A 321 -5.91 2.88 -0.69
CA TYR A 321 -6.02 1.97 0.45
C TYR A 321 -4.67 1.69 1.11
N SER A 322 -3.61 1.51 0.33
CA SER A 322 -2.27 1.28 0.87
C SER A 322 -1.75 2.50 1.64
N LEU A 323 -2.00 3.72 1.15
CA LEU A 323 -1.64 4.95 1.88
C LEU A 323 -2.34 4.99 3.24
N VAL A 324 -3.66 4.83 3.29
CA VAL A 324 -4.43 4.89 4.54
C VAL A 324 -4.08 3.74 5.48
N THR A 325 -3.65 2.59 4.94
CA THR A 325 -3.17 1.45 5.74
C THR A 325 -1.80 1.73 6.38
N PHE A 326 -0.85 2.29 5.62
CA PHE A 326 0.55 2.37 6.05
C PHE A 326 0.97 3.72 6.63
N ALA A 327 0.27 4.82 6.33
CA ALA A 327 0.54 6.11 6.97
C ALA A 327 0.48 6.06 8.50
N PRO A 328 -0.50 5.36 9.14
CA PRO A 328 -0.57 5.23 10.59
C PRO A 328 0.54 4.39 11.22
N VAL A 329 1.14 3.45 10.49
CA VAL A 329 2.11 2.50 11.07
C VAL A 329 3.55 2.84 10.76
N CYS A 330 3.81 3.62 9.71
CA CYS A 330 5.14 4.08 9.35
C CYS A 330 5.50 5.34 10.12
N THR A 331 6.72 5.38 10.68
CA THR A 331 7.22 6.59 11.34
C THR A 331 7.41 7.71 10.32
N THR A 332 8.02 7.40 9.17
CA THR A 332 8.00 8.27 7.98
C THR A 332 7.55 7.44 6.79
N LEU A 333 6.77 8.05 5.89
CA LEU A 333 6.25 7.41 4.70
C LEU A 333 6.54 8.27 3.47
N GLU A 334 7.28 7.71 2.52
CA GLU A 334 7.56 8.36 1.24
C GLU A 334 6.79 7.65 0.12
N LEU A 335 6.05 8.43 -0.68
CA LEU A 335 5.24 7.95 -1.79
C LEU A 335 6.00 8.11 -3.11
N PHE A 336 6.23 7.00 -3.79
CA PHE A 336 6.89 6.94 -5.09
C PHE A 336 5.91 6.45 -6.16
N GLY A 337 5.86 7.10 -7.32
CA GLY A 337 5.07 6.59 -8.46
C GLY A 337 3.56 6.62 -8.24
N PHE A 338 3.03 7.71 -7.66
CA PHE A 338 1.59 7.97 -7.47
C PHE A 338 1.06 9.11 -8.35
N GLY A 339 1.74 9.48 -9.43
CA GLY A 339 1.35 10.56 -10.35
C GLY A 339 0.92 10.08 -11.74
N GLY A 340 0.16 10.89 -12.46
CA GLY A 340 -0.30 10.59 -13.82
C GLY A 340 -1.63 9.83 -13.87
N SER A 341 -1.89 9.11 -14.98
CA SER A 341 -3.19 8.50 -15.28
C SER A 341 -3.14 7.01 -15.62
N GLY A 342 -2.01 6.35 -15.38
CA GLY A 342 -1.81 4.95 -15.75
C GLY A 342 -0.63 4.32 -15.03
N THR A 343 -0.14 3.20 -15.54
CA THR A 343 1.08 2.55 -15.04
C THR A 343 2.20 2.65 -16.06
N ALA A 344 3.45 2.63 -15.59
CA ALA A 344 4.62 2.74 -16.45
C ALA A 344 4.66 1.61 -17.48
N ASP A 345 4.32 0.40 -17.08
CA ASP A 345 4.25 -0.75 -17.98
C ASP A 345 3.03 -0.76 -18.93
N GLY A 346 2.26 0.33 -19.01
CA GLY A 346 1.18 0.49 -19.99
C GLY A 346 -0.12 -0.21 -19.62
N HIS A 347 -0.27 -0.72 -18.40
CA HIS A 347 -1.54 -1.28 -17.97
C HIS A 347 -2.56 -0.18 -17.68
N GLY A 348 -3.77 -0.38 -18.21
CA GLY A 348 -4.90 0.47 -17.93
C GLY A 348 -5.33 0.37 -16.47
N ILE A 349 -5.65 1.52 -15.87
CA ILE A 349 -6.44 1.61 -14.65
C ILE A 349 -7.87 1.85 -15.11
N ASP A 350 -8.82 0.97 -14.74
CA ASP A 350 -10.22 1.14 -15.16
C ASP A 350 -10.84 2.35 -14.44
N GLY A 351 -10.84 3.51 -15.11
CA GLY A 351 -11.44 4.75 -14.62
C GLY A 351 -12.96 4.68 -14.41
N ARG A 352 -13.63 3.61 -14.86
CA ARG A 352 -15.03 3.35 -14.52
C ARG A 352 -15.19 2.75 -13.13
N LEU A 353 -14.18 2.00 -12.67
CA LEU A 353 -14.17 1.36 -11.35
C LEU A 353 -13.52 2.23 -10.27
N HIS A 354 -12.58 3.09 -10.66
CA HIS A 354 -11.81 3.92 -9.74
C HIS A 354 -11.82 5.39 -10.15
N ASN A 355 -11.96 6.28 -9.17
CA ASN A 355 -11.81 7.72 -9.38
C ASN A 355 -10.36 8.13 -9.11
N LEU A 356 -9.46 7.76 -10.03
CA LEU A 356 -8.01 7.96 -9.85
C LEU A 356 -7.63 9.43 -9.62
N SER A 357 -8.30 10.37 -10.29
CA SER A 357 -8.06 11.80 -10.07
C SER A 357 -8.41 12.23 -8.65
N TYR A 358 -9.48 11.68 -8.08
CA TYR A 358 -9.87 11.96 -6.70
C TYR A 358 -8.96 11.28 -5.68
N ASP A 359 -8.49 10.05 -5.95
CA ASP A 359 -7.43 9.40 -5.17
C ASP A 359 -6.21 10.32 -5.07
N HIS A 360 -5.70 10.80 -6.21
CA HIS A 360 -4.54 11.69 -6.24
C HIS A 360 -4.79 13.02 -5.52
N TYR A 361 -5.97 13.64 -5.71
CA TYR A 361 -6.37 14.83 -4.96
C TYR A 361 -6.30 14.61 -3.45
N LEU A 362 -6.84 13.50 -2.95
CA LEU A 362 -6.81 13.21 -1.51
C LEU A 362 -5.38 12.91 -1.02
N MET A 363 -4.58 12.18 -1.79
CA MET A 363 -3.18 11.93 -1.48
C MET A 363 -2.39 13.23 -1.37
N ASP A 364 -2.58 14.17 -2.30
CA ASP A 364 -1.91 15.47 -2.29
C ASP A 364 -2.31 16.31 -1.08
N ARG A 365 -3.59 16.28 -0.69
CA ARG A 365 -4.04 16.94 0.54
C ARG A 365 -3.48 16.28 1.80
N ILE A 366 -3.37 14.96 1.84
CA ILE A 366 -2.74 14.25 2.96
C ILE A 366 -1.27 14.65 3.06
N VAL A 367 -0.50 14.54 1.97
CA VAL A 367 0.93 14.85 1.93
C VAL A 367 1.18 16.33 2.24
N GLY A 368 0.39 17.24 1.68
CA GLY A 368 0.51 18.67 1.92
C GLY A 368 -0.02 19.14 3.27
N GLY A 369 -0.54 18.25 4.12
CA GLY A 369 -1.16 18.60 5.39
C GLY A 369 -2.44 19.43 5.26
N GLY A 370 -3.04 19.46 4.07
CA GLY A 370 -4.22 20.24 3.74
C GLY A 370 -5.54 19.48 3.90
N LEU A 371 -5.53 18.19 4.27
CA LEU A 371 -6.76 17.42 4.43
C LEU A 371 -7.60 18.01 5.58
N ALA A 372 -8.83 18.42 5.28
CA ALA A 372 -9.72 19.09 6.23
C ALA A 372 -10.90 18.18 6.62
N PRO A 373 -11.51 18.34 7.80
CA PRO A 373 -12.64 17.52 8.22
C PRO A 373 -13.78 17.45 7.21
N SER A 374 -14.00 18.54 6.45
CA SER A 374 -14.99 18.59 5.38
C SER A 374 -14.79 17.49 4.32
N ASP A 375 -13.55 17.10 4.01
CA ASP A 375 -13.20 16.13 2.98
C ASP A 375 -13.74 14.71 3.28
N TRP A 376 -13.77 14.31 4.55
CA TRP A 376 -14.25 12.99 5.01
C TRP A 376 -15.57 13.06 5.80
N SER A 377 -16.20 14.24 5.84
CA SER A 377 -17.46 14.46 6.55
C SER A 377 -18.70 14.09 5.73
N GLY A 378 -18.59 13.94 4.42
CA GLY A 378 -19.74 13.74 3.53
C GLY A 378 -20.28 12.31 3.44
N SER A 379 -19.77 11.37 4.26
CA SER A 379 -20.17 9.98 4.17
C SER A 379 -21.67 9.77 4.47
N ARG A 380 -22.31 8.88 3.70
CA ARG A 380 -23.69 8.40 3.95
C ARG A 380 -23.79 7.57 5.23
N LEU A 381 -22.68 7.10 5.77
CA LEU A 381 -22.62 6.26 6.95
C LEU A 381 -22.65 7.14 8.21
N LYS A 382 -23.87 7.42 8.70
CA LYS A 382 -24.08 8.19 9.94
C LYS A 382 -23.50 7.49 11.18
N LYS A 383 -23.46 6.16 11.19
CA LYS A 383 -22.96 5.38 12.33
C LYS A 383 -21.44 5.52 12.42
N ASN A 384 -20.94 5.90 13.59
CA ASN A 384 -19.51 6.05 13.89
C ASN A 384 -18.78 7.14 13.09
N ARG A 385 -19.49 8.10 12.48
CA ARG A 385 -18.87 9.19 11.71
C ARG A 385 -17.82 9.96 12.53
N GLU A 386 -18.13 10.24 13.79
CA GLU A 386 -17.22 10.96 14.69
C GLU A 386 -15.95 10.14 14.98
N ALA A 387 -16.09 8.87 15.40
CA ALA A 387 -14.96 8.00 15.68
C ALA A 387 -14.05 7.80 14.45
N ARG A 388 -14.64 7.64 13.25
CA ARG A 388 -13.88 7.52 12.00
C ARG A 388 -13.16 8.82 11.64
N GLY A 389 -13.83 9.96 11.85
CA GLY A 389 -13.24 11.26 11.63
C GLY A 389 -12.07 11.53 12.58
N GLN A 390 -12.23 11.20 13.87
CA GLN A 390 -11.16 11.27 14.87
C GLN A 390 -9.99 10.36 14.50
N TRP A 391 -10.27 9.14 14.03
CA TRP A 391 -9.24 8.22 13.56
C TRP A 391 -8.44 8.79 12.38
N MET A 392 -9.13 9.30 11.34
CA MET A 392 -8.49 9.88 10.17
C MET A 392 -7.65 11.12 10.54
N GLU A 393 -8.20 11.96 11.41
CA GLU A 393 -7.54 13.15 11.92
C GLU A 393 -6.24 12.78 12.65
N GLN A 394 -6.33 11.87 13.61
CA GLN A 394 -5.24 11.46 14.48
C GLN A 394 -4.12 10.73 13.73
N TYR A 395 -4.48 9.78 12.85
CA TYR A 395 -3.51 8.84 12.31
C TYR A 395 -3.09 9.10 10.87
N VAL A 396 -3.74 10.04 10.17
CA VAL A 396 -3.38 10.36 8.78
C VAL A 396 -3.23 11.87 8.57
N ALA A 397 -4.25 12.67 8.88
CA ALA A 397 -4.22 14.11 8.58
C ALA A 397 -3.15 14.86 9.39
N GLU A 398 -3.05 14.60 10.70
CA GLU A 398 -2.02 15.19 11.56
C GLU A 398 -0.61 14.75 11.17
N ARG A 399 -0.44 13.50 10.72
CA ARG A 399 0.86 13.01 10.21
C ARG A 399 1.29 13.75 8.94
N GLY A 400 0.33 14.04 8.06
CA GLY A 400 0.53 14.91 6.91
C GLY A 400 1.00 16.31 7.31
N ARG A 401 0.30 16.97 8.24
CA ARG A 401 0.67 18.31 8.76
C ARG A 401 2.05 18.36 9.39
N ARG A 402 2.49 17.27 10.03
CA ARG A 402 3.85 17.14 10.59
C ARG A 402 4.91 16.81 9.55
N GLY A 403 4.56 16.67 8.27
CA GLY A 403 5.48 16.28 7.20
C GLY A 403 6.01 14.86 7.37
N CYS A 404 5.28 13.98 8.08
CA CYS A 404 5.66 12.57 8.25
C CYS A 404 5.32 11.72 7.03
N ILE A 405 4.58 12.30 6.09
CA ILE A 405 4.19 11.70 4.81
C ILE A 405 4.69 12.64 3.73
N ALA A 406 5.52 12.15 2.83
CA ALA A 406 6.10 12.93 1.74
C ALA A 406 5.84 12.25 0.40
N ARG A 407 5.77 13.04 -0.66
CA ARG A 407 5.64 12.54 -2.04
C ARG A 407 6.92 12.85 -2.81
N VAL A 408 7.45 11.83 -3.49
CA VAL A 408 8.71 11.91 -4.21
C VAL A 408 8.45 11.84 -5.71
N GLY A 409 8.96 12.83 -6.45
CA GLY A 409 8.81 12.92 -7.91
C GLY A 409 7.38 13.25 -8.38
N ALA A 410 6.71 14.16 -7.67
CA ALA A 410 5.40 14.70 -8.06
C ALA A 410 5.51 15.69 -9.22
#